data_AF-C2ERS7-F1
#
_entry.id   AF-C2ERS7-F1
#
_cell.length_a   1.000
_cell.length_b   1.000
_cell.length_c   1.000
_cell.angle_alpha   90.00
_cell.angle_beta   90.00
_cell.angle_gamma   90.00
#
_symmetry.space_group_name_H-M   'P 1'
#
loop_
_entity.id
_entity.type
_entity.pdbx_description
1 polymer ?
#
loop_
_entity_poly.entity_id
_entity_poly.type
_entity_poly.pdbx_seq_one_letter_code
_entity_poly.pdbx_strand_id
1 'polypeptide(L)' 'MMKHYGIHEANVPPMVTDLDLYLPTKAGDMVIKQDDWIATGIDGEHWVIANDIFCKTYERCD' A
#
# COMPACT_ATOMS: atom_id res chain seq x y z
N MET A 1 5.53 -4.66 13.49
CA MET A 1 4.44 -4.37 12.54
C MET A 1 5.04 -4.01 11.18
N MET A 2 4.43 -4.48 10.08
CA MET A 2 4.65 -4.06 8.69
C MET A 2 6.11 -3.93 8.17
N LYS A 3 7.08 -4.71 8.69
CA LYS A 3 8.46 -4.71 8.15
C LYS A 3 8.61 -5.44 6.81
N HIS A 4 7.65 -6.29 6.42
CA HIS A 4 7.80 -7.15 5.24
C HIS A 4 7.79 -6.36 3.92
N TYR A 5 7.00 -5.29 3.85
CA TYR A 5 6.84 -4.47 2.64
C TYR A 5 7.58 -3.12 2.68
N GLY A 6 8.34 -2.87 3.75
CA GLY A 6 9.08 -1.61 3.90
C GLY A 6 8.21 -0.35 3.97
N ILE A 7 6.94 -0.48 4.38
CA ILE A 7 6.01 0.66 4.47
C ILE A 7 6.56 1.70 5.45
N HIS A 8 6.55 2.96 5.02
CA HIS A 8 7.05 4.09 5.80
C HIS A 8 6.06 5.24 5.85
N GLU A 9 6.23 6.08 6.85
CA GLU A 9 5.46 7.31 7.02
C GLU A 9 6.04 8.45 6.17
N ALA A 10 5.18 9.40 5.78
CA ALA A 10 5.62 10.65 5.19
C ALA A 10 6.64 11.36 6.10
N ASN A 11 7.70 11.92 5.51
CA ASN A 11 8.59 12.83 6.26
C ASN A 11 7.95 14.22 6.37
N VAL A 12 6.95 14.36 7.24
CA VAL A 12 6.20 15.60 7.48
C VAL A 12 6.47 16.16 8.88
N PRO A 13 6.30 17.48 9.08
CA PRO A 13 6.44 18.08 10.40
C PRO A 13 5.49 17.45 11.42
N PRO A 14 5.86 17.39 12.72
CA PRO A 14 5.10 16.71 13.78
C PRO A 14 3.71 17.32 14.08
N MET A 15 3.30 18.36 13.37
CA MET A 15 1.97 18.99 13.48
C MET A 15 0.91 18.37 12.57
N VAL A 16 1.28 17.45 11.66
CA VAL A 16 0.34 16.77 10.77
C VAL A 16 -0.25 15.56 11.50
N THR A 17 -1.56 15.54 11.68
CA THR A 17 -2.29 14.45 12.37
C THR A 17 -2.65 13.30 11.44
N ASP A 18 -2.85 13.59 10.15
CA ASP A 18 -3.14 12.60 9.12
C ASP A 18 -1.83 12.28 8.38
N LEU A 19 -1.18 11.22 8.83
CA LEU A 19 0.08 10.78 8.27
C LEU A 19 -0.18 9.78 7.14
N ASP A 20 0.13 10.18 5.92
CA ASP A 20 0.13 9.25 4.80
C ASP A 20 1.20 8.18 5.00
N LEU A 21 0.81 6.93 4.76
CA LEU A 21 1.71 5.80 4.67
C LEU A 21 2.05 5.54 3.20
N TYR A 22 3.29 5.13 2.96
CA TYR A 22 3.80 4.86 1.62
C TYR A 22 4.35 3.45 1.50
N LEU A 23 3.98 2.79 0.40
CA LEU A 23 4.58 1.55 -0.06
C LEU A 23 5.67 1.89 -1.09
N PRO A 24 6.94 1.53 -0.86
CA PRO A 24 7.97 1.68 -1.89
C PRO A 24 7.71 0.70 -3.05
N THR A 25 7.62 1.21 -4.27
CA THR A 25 7.45 0.40 -5.49
C THR A 25 8.53 0.70 -6.52
N LYS A 26 8.60 -0.10 -7.60
CA LYS A 26 9.53 0.17 -8.73
C LYS A 26 9.24 1.50 -9.46
N ALA A 27 8.01 2.03 -9.33
CA ALA A 27 7.60 3.29 -9.93
C ALA A 27 7.70 4.49 -8.99
N GLY A 28 8.25 4.29 -7.78
CA GLY A 28 8.25 5.27 -6.69
C GLY A 28 7.23 4.93 -5.60
N ASP A 29 7.16 5.78 -4.58
CA ASP A 29 6.28 5.59 -3.44
C ASP A 29 4.80 5.70 -3.84
N MET A 30 3.99 4.74 -3.40
CA MET A 30 2.53 4.77 -3.54
C MET A 30 1.89 4.98 -2.18
N VAL A 31 0.94 5.91 -2.07
CA VAL A 31 0.14 6.07 -0.85
C VAL A 31 -0.67 4.80 -0.61
N ILE A 32 -0.64 4.30 0.62
CA ILE A 32 -1.43 3.16 1.08
C ILE A 32 -2.30 3.58 2.26
N LYS A 33 -3.57 3.20 2.22
CA LYS A 33 -4.51 3.46 3.32
C LYS A 33 -4.89 2.18 4.03
N GLN A 34 -5.53 2.35 5.18
CA GLN A 34 -6.17 1.23 5.84
C GLN A 34 -7.15 0.54 4.88
N ASP A 35 -7.18 -0.79 4.92
CA ASP A 35 -8.01 -1.68 4.09
C ASP A 35 -7.64 -1.78 2.60
N ASP A 36 -6.65 -1.02 2.13
CA ASP A 36 -6.09 -1.25 0.79
C ASP A 36 -5.34 -2.58 0.72
N TRP A 37 -5.25 -3.12 -0.50
CA TRP A 37 -4.63 -4.40 -0.79
C TRP A 37 -3.24 -4.20 -1.39
N ILE A 38 -2.32 -5.12 -1.07
CA ILE A 38 -0.99 -5.17 -1.68
C ILE A 38 -0.94 -6.39 -2.59
N ALA A 39 -0.83 -6.15 -3.90
CA ALA A 39 -0.59 -7.22 -4.86
C ALA A 39 0.92 -7.50 -4.96
N THR A 40 1.27 -8.75 -5.23
CA THR A 40 2.66 -9.18 -5.45
C THR A 40 2.81 -9.72 -6.86
N GLY A 41 3.71 -9.13 -7.64
CA GLY A 41 4.09 -9.57 -8.96
C GLY A 41 4.96 -10.82 -8.93
N ILE A 42 5.15 -11.44 -10.09
CA ILE A 42 5.94 -12.68 -10.24
C ILE A 42 7.41 -12.50 -9.85
N ASP A 43 7.95 -11.29 -10.00
CA ASP A 43 9.34 -10.96 -9.65
C ASP A 43 9.44 -10.32 -8.26
N GLY A 44 8.38 -10.43 -7.45
CA GLY A 44 8.31 -9.89 -6.10
C GLY A 44 8.06 -8.38 -6.03
N GLU A 45 7.64 -7.73 -7.11
CA GLU A 45 7.20 -6.34 -7.02
C GLU A 45 5.91 -6.21 -6.22
N HIS A 46 5.69 -5.03 -5.64
CA HIS A 46 4.47 -4.71 -4.93
C HIS A 46 3.81 -3.45 -5.50
N TRP A 47 2.48 -3.41 -5.45
CA TRP A 47 1.69 -2.20 -5.72
C TRP A 47 0.41 -2.20 -4.88
N VAL A 48 -0.08 -1.00 -4.62
CA VAL A 48 -1.33 -0.77 -3.87
C VAL A 48 -2.51 -0.94 -4.81
N ILE A 49 -3.55 -1.64 -4.36
CA ILE A 49 -4.86 -1.69 -4.98
C ILE A 49 -5.88 -1.17 -3.96
N ALA A 50 -6.60 -0.12 -4.31
CA ALA A 50 -7.64 0.42 -3.45
C ALA A 50 -8.69 -0.65 -3.13
N ASN A 51 -9.19 -0.68 -1.89
CA ASN A 51 -10.14 -1.72 -1.45
C ASN A 51 -11.36 -1.86 -2.37
N ASP A 52 -11.96 -0.73 -2.78
CA ASP A 52 -13.14 -0.74 -3.64
C ASP A 52 -12.84 -1.26 -5.06
N ILE A 53 -11.64 -1.00 -5.57
CA ILE A 53 -11.17 -1.54 -6.85
C ILE A 53 -10.94 -3.04 -6.72
N PHE A 54 -10.26 -3.50 -5.66
CA PHE A 54 -10.02 -4.91 -5.43
C PHE A 54 -11.32 -5.71 -5.37
N CYS A 55 -12.30 -5.26 -4.57
CA CYS A 55 -13.60 -5.94 -4.46
C CYS A 55 -14.44 -5.90 -5.74
N LYS A 56 -14.18 -4.97 -6.67
CA LYS A 56 -14.87 -4.91 -7.98
C LYS A 56 -14.25 -5.84 -9.02
N THR A 57 -12.96 -6.15 -8.89
CA THR A 57 -12.19 -6.87 -9.93
C THR A 57 -11.81 -8.29 -9.54
N TYR A 58 -11.81 -8.61 -8.24
CA TYR A 58 -11.47 -9.92 -7.72
C TYR A 58 -12.64 -10.51 -6.92
N GLU A 59 -12.81 -11.81 -7.08
CA GLU A 59 -13.72 -12.60 -6.26
C GLU A 59 -12.89 -13.53 -5.37
N ARG A 60 -13.40 -13.82 -4.17
CA ARG A 60 -12.76 -14.79 -3.30
C ARG A 60 -12.85 -16.16 -3.96
N CYS A 61 -11.68 -16.75 -4.21
CA CYS A 61 -11.53 -18.08 -4.77
C CYS A 61 -10.94 -18.95 -3.67
N ASP A 62 -11.81 -19.49 -2.83
CA ASP A 62 -11.50 -20.39 -1.72
C ASP A 62 -12.19 -21.75 -1.87
#